data_AF-A0A0A9X6I8-F1
#
_entry.id   AF-A0A0A9X6I8-F1
#
_cell.length_a   1.000
_cell.length_b   1.000
_cell.length_c   1.000
_cell.angle_alpha   90.00
_cell.angle_beta   90.00
_cell.angle_gamma   90.00
#
_symmetry.space_group_name_H-M   'P 1'
#
loop_
_entity.id
_entity.type
_entity.pdbx_description
1 polymer ?
#
loop_
_entity_poly.entity_id
_entity_poly.type
_entity_poly.pdbx_seq_one_letter_code
_entity_poly.pdbx_strand_id
1 'polypeptide(L)'
;YRSEVVKSTIIIDLIGEARPCECSNRSSICDMETGKCLDCADNTGGHQCETCAEGYYGSPNEGVSCKACPCPSEARNFASSCEVFEDGNRVCYCKSGYAGQYCDRCSYGYYGNPINGGSCKQCECHPHGRSSDGCDENTGQCSCRPGVTGWDCSVCVDKLHVLSENGCTECTDDCIVNLLERIYGIEDRLENHTK
;
A
#
# COMPACT_ATOMS: atom_id res chain seq x y z
N TYR A 1 54.71 -31.75 1.38
CA TYR A 1 53.33 -31.52 0.93
C TYR A 1 53.21 -30.08 0.45
N ARG A 2 53.16 -29.85 -0.86
CA ARG A 2 52.99 -28.52 -1.45
C ARG A 2 51.55 -28.44 -1.94
N SER A 3 50.70 -27.67 -1.26
CA SER A 3 49.31 -27.48 -1.66
C SER A 3 49.24 -26.44 -2.77
N GLU A 4 48.91 -26.86 -3.98
CA GLU A 4 48.53 -25.95 -5.06
C GLU A 4 47.05 -25.60 -4.90
N VAL A 5 46.77 -24.32 -4.69
CA VAL A 5 45.40 -23.80 -4.65
C VAL A 5 45.01 -23.46 -6.09
N VAL A 6 44.10 -24.25 -6.66
CA VAL A 6 43.51 -23.95 -7.97
C VAL A 6 42.50 -22.82 -7.78
N LYS A 7 42.77 -21.65 -8.34
CA LYS A 7 41.80 -20.56 -8.44
C LYS A 7 40.96 -20.75 -9.70
N SER A 8 39.68 -21.08 -9.53
CA SER A 8 38.70 -21.01 -10.61
C SER A 8 38.15 -19.59 -10.71
N THR A 9 38.39 -18.95 -11.85
CA THR A 9 37.68 -17.74 -12.25
C THR A 9 36.46 -18.17 -13.05
N ILE A 10 35.27 -17.89 -12.54
CA ILE A 10 34.03 -18.03 -13.31
C ILE A 10 34.03 -16.88 -14.33
N ILE A 11 34.32 -17.18 -15.59
CA ILE A 11 34.15 -16.23 -16.69
C ILE A 11 32.70 -16.39 -17.16
N ILE A 12 31.84 -15.44 -16.78
CA ILE A 12 30.49 -15.35 -17.34
C ILE A 12 30.65 -14.68 -18.70
N ASP A 13 30.72 -15.48 -19.75
CA ASP A 13 30.83 -15.01 -21.13
C ASP A 13 29.45 -14.49 -21.57
N LEU A 14 29.17 -13.22 -21.27
CA LEU A 14 27.99 -12.52 -21.79
C LEU A 14 28.21 -12.30 -23.29
N ILE A 15 27.77 -13.25 -24.10
CA ILE A 15 27.77 -13.13 -25.57
C ILE A 15 26.78 -12.02 -25.94
N GLY A 16 27.26 -10.78 -26.11
CA GLY A 16 26.48 -9.62 -26.53
C GLY A 16 27.33 -8.36 -26.67
N GLU A 17 27.01 -7.52 -27.66
CA GLU A 17 27.64 -6.20 -27.81
C GLU A 17 27.01 -5.20 -26.84
N ALA A 18 27.84 -4.51 -26.06
CA ALA A 18 27.37 -3.43 -25.19
C ALA A 18 26.87 -2.26 -26.06
N ARG A 19 25.57 -1.95 -25.98
CA ARG A 19 24.97 -0.80 -26.66
C ARG A 19 24.72 0.32 -25.65
N PRO A 20 24.88 1.59 -26.04
CA PRO A 20 24.54 2.71 -25.18
C PRO A 20 23.03 2.72 -24.89
N CYS A 21 22.66 3.20 -23.71
CA CYS A 21 21.26 3.35 -23.32
C CYS A 21 20.58 4.46 -24.14
N GLU A 22 19.41 4.17 -24.72
CA GLU A 22 18.61 5.12 -25.49
C GLU A 22 17.52 5.77 -24.61
N CYS A 23 17.93 6.61 -23.66
CA CYS A 23 17.04 7.17 -22.64
C CYS A 23 16.59 8.62 -22.92
N SER A 24 16.37 8.98 -24.19
CA SER A 24 15.97 10.34 -24.59
C SER A 24 16.86 11.47 -24.01
N ASN A 25 18.15 11.19 -23.74
CA ASN A 25 19.08 12.08 -23.02
C ASN A 25 18.66 12.45 -21.58
N ARG A 26 17.72 11.71 -20.98
CA ARG A 26 17.23 11.91 -19.61
C ARG A 26 17.73 10.87 -18.63
N SER A 27 18.50 9.89 -19.09
CA SER A 27 19.31 9.01 -18.25
C SER A 27 20.52 8.49 -19.05
N SER A 28 21.58 8.09 -18.35
CA SER A 28 22.71 7.35 -18.91
C SER A 28 22.78 5.91 -18.41
N ILE A 29 21.85 5.51 -17.55
CA ILE A 29 21.83 4.20 -16.89
C ILE A 29 20.56 3.47 -17.35
N CYS A 30 20.73 2.23 -17.78
CA CYS A 30 19.64 1.34 -18.12
C CYS A 30 19.91 -0.05 -17.57
N ASP A 31 18.83 -0.78 -17.31
CA ASP A 31 18.86 -2.18 -16.94
C ASP A 31 19.52 -3.01 -18.05
N MET A 32 20.50 -3.82 -17.68
CA MET A 32 21.36 -4.52 -18.64
C MET A 32 20.66 -5.66 -19.40
N GLU A 33 19.57 -6.20 -18.86
CA GLU A 33 18.83 -7.30 -19.49
C GLU A 33 17.69 -6.78 -20.36
N THR A 34 16.96 -5.78 -19.87
CA THR A 34 15.74 -5.26 -20.50
C THR A 34 15.96 -3.99 -21.33
N GLY A 35 17.10 -3.33 -21.15
CA GLY A 35 17.40 -2.02 -21.75
C GLY A 35 16.55 -0.88 -21.20
N LYS A 36 15.75 -1.11 -20.14
CA LYS A 36 14.87 -0.11 -19.55
C LYS A 36 15.70 0.94 -18.82
N CYS A 37 15.49 2.20 -19.13
CA CYS A 37 16.15 3.31 -18.47
C CYS A 37 15.81 3.38 -16.98
N LEU A 38 16.84 3.63 -16.19
CA LEU A 38 16.78 3.80 -14.75
C LEU A 38 17.07 5.26 -14.40
N ASP A 39 16.56 5.75 -13.28
CA ASP A 39 16.81 7.11 -12.79
C ASP A 39 16.57 8.21 -13.84
N CYS A 40 15.43 8.12 -14.54
CA CYS A 40 15.00 9.15 -15.49
C CYS A 40 14.91 10.54 -14.83
N ALA A 41 15.58 11.53 -15.41
CA ALA A 41 15.58 12.92 -14.98
C ALA A 41 14.27 13.65 -15.33
N ASP A 42 14.12 14.89 -14.84
CA ASP A 42 13.02 15.81 -15.21
C ASP A 42 11.60 15.25 -15.00
N ASN A 43 11.42 14.40 -13.99
CA ASN A 43 10.17 13.70 -13.69
C ASN A 43 9.63 12.91 -14.89
N THR A 44 10.52 12.37 -15.71
CA THR A 44 10.17 11.47 -16.82
C THR A 44 10.17 10.02 -16.39
N GLY A 45 9.49 9.19 -17.18
CA GLY A 45 9.37 7.76 -17.00
C GLY A 45 9.15 7.09 -18.36
N GLY A 46 8.74 5.82 -18.33
CA GLY A 46 8.69 4.99 -19.53
C GLY A 46 9.93 4.11 -19.68
N HIS A 47 10.06 3.44 -20.82
CA HIS A 47 11.18 2.54 -21.07
C HIS A 47 12.46 3.30 -21.44
N GLN A 48 12.29 4.44 -22.10
CA GLN A 48 13.31 5.32 -22.67
C GLN A 48 13.24 6.74 -22.08
N CYS A 49 12.61 6.92 -20.92
CA CYS A 49 12.34 8.23 -20.32
C CYS A 49 11.54 9.16 -21.25
N GLU A 50 10.65 8.58 -22.06
CA GLU A 50 9.93 9.20 -23.17
C GLU A 50 8.58 9.81 -22.75
N THR A 51 8.04 9.40 -21.60
CA THR A 51 6.79 9.93 -21.03
C THR A 51 7.06 10.61 -19.69
N CYS A 52 6.04 11.25 -19.12
CA CYS A 52 6.12 11.69 -17.74
C CYS A 52 6.03 10.50 -16.76
N ALA A 53 6.73 10.61 -15.64
CA ALA A 53 6.67 9.64 -14.56
C ALA A 53 5.25 9.54 -13.97
N GLU A 54 4.98 8.47 -13.23
CA GLU A 54 3.68 8.29 -12.57
C GLU A 54 3.34 9.49 -11.67
N GLY A 55 2.14 10.03 -11.85
CA GLY A 55 1.63 11.21 -11.18
C GLY A 55 2.04 12.53 -11.85
N TYR A 56 2.70 12.50 -13.00
CA TYR A 56 3.06 13.71 -13.74
C TYR A 56 2.33 13.78 -15.08
N TYR A 57 2.13 14.99 -15.58
CA TYR A 57 1.54 15.27 -16.89
C TYR A 57 2.44 16.21 -17.70
N GLY A 58 2.33 16.13 -19.02
CA GLY A 58 3.16 16.86 -19.98
C GLY A 58 3.61 15.99 -21.15
N SER A 59 4.39 16.59 -22.05
CA SER A 59 4.92 15.95 -23.26
C SER A 59 6.41 16.27 -23.39
N PRO A 60 7.31 15.56 -22.68
CA PRO A 60 8.71 15.93 -22.56
C PRO A 60 9.46 15.89 -23.90
N ASN A 61 9.05 15.01 -24.82
CA ASN A 61 9.60 14.93 -26.18
C ASN A 61 9.11 16.05 -27.12
N GLU A 62 8.04 16.75 -26.75
CA GLU A 62 7.49 17.89 -27.49
C GLU A 62 7.88 19.24 -26.84
N GLY A 63 8.77 19.21 -25.85
CA GLY A 63 9.24 20.39 -25.13
C GLY A 63 8.32 20.85 -23.98
N VAL A 64 7.27 20.09 -23.66
CA VAL A 64 6.41 20.36 -22.51
C VAL A 64 6.94 19.61 -21.29
N SER A 65 7.52 20.35 -20.35
CA SER A 65 8.08 19.79 -19.11
C SER A 65 7.04 19.00 -18.29
N CYS A 66 7.45 17.91 -17.66
CA CYS A 66 6.59 17.13 -16.77
C CYS A 66 6.32 17.86 -15.44
N LYS A 67 5.04 18.06 -15.14
CA LYS A 67 4.55 18.73 -13.92
C LYS A 67 3.70 17.78 -13.09
N ALA A 68 3.77 17.92 -11.77
CA ALA A 68 3.00 17.08 -10.86
C ALA A 68 1.49 17.31 -11.09
N CYS A 69 0.72 16.23 -11.08
CA CYS A 69 -0.72 16.33 -11.23
C CYS A 69 -1.35 17.11 -10.07
N PRO A 70 -2.15 18.16 -10.36
CA PRO A 70 -2.80 18.95 -9.33
C PRO A 70 -4.06 18.24 -8.77
N CYS A 71 -3.91 17.00 -8.28
CA CYS A 71 -5.00 16.11 -7.89
C CYS A 71 -4.82 15.62 -6.43
N PRO A 72 -5.32 16.36 -5.42
CA PRO A 72 -6.06 17.63 -5.51
C PRO A 72 -5.21 18.90 -5.70
N SER A 73 -3.91 18.84 -5.44
CA SER A 73 -2.96 19.94 -5.67
C SER A 73 -1.57 19.37 -5.96
N GLU A 74 -0.65 20.14 -6.53
CA GLU A 74 0.70 19.63 -6.84
C GLU A 74 1.43 19.10 -5.59
N ALA A 75 1.25 19.75 -4.43
CA ALA A 75 1.83 19.31 -3.15
C ALA A 75 1.16 18.06 -2.53
N ARG A 76 -0.01 17.66 -3.05
CA ARG A 76 -0.81 16.52 -2.58
C ARG A 76 -1.28 15.78 -3.81
N ASN A 77 -0.33 15.17 -4.49
CA ASN A 77 -0.59 14.46 -5.74
C ASN A 77 -0.88 12.98 -5.47
N PHE A 78 -2.17 12.65 -5.50
CA PHE A 78 -2.68 11.29 -5.33
C PHE A 78 -3.17 10.68 -6.64
N ALA A 79 -2.78 11.25 -7.77
CA ALA A 79 -3.07 10.73 -9.09
C ALA A 79 -1.90 9.90 -9.65
N SER A 80 -2.21 8.84 -10.40
CA SER A 80 -1.27 8.10 -11.21
C SER A 80 -0.99 8.81 -12.54
N SER A 81 -1.95 9.60 -13.03
CA SER A 81 -1.81 10.48 -14.19
C SER A 81 -2.96 11.50 -14.21
N CYS A 82 -2.85 12.53 -15.03
CA CYS A 82 -3.92 13.50 -15.22
C CYS A 82 -3.82 14.19 -16.58
N GLU A 83 -4.96 14.70 -17.04
CA GLU A 83 -5.06 15.61 -18.18
C GLU A 83 -5.44 16.98 -17.65
N VAL A 84 -4.71 18.02 -18.05
CA VAL A 84 -4.95 19.41 -17.65
C VAL A 84 -5.24 20.22 -18.91
N PHE A 85 -6.40 20.88 -18.93
CA PHE A 85 -6.89 21.66 -20.06
C PHE A 85 -6.59 23.15 -19.87
N GLU A 86 -6.58 23.91 -20.97
CA GLU A 86 -6.24 25.35 -20.96
C GLU A 86 -7.24 26.21 -20.16
N ASP A 87 -8.48 25.76 -20.03
CA ASP A 87 -9.54 26.41 -19.25
C ASP A 87 -9.40 26.19 -17.72
N GLY A 88 -8.36 25.47 -17.30
CA GLY A 88 -8.10 25.11 -15.90
C GLY A 88 -8.85 23.87 -15.42
N ASN A 89 -9.68 23.25 -16.27
CA ASN A 89 -10.27 21.95 -15.96
C ASN A 89 -9.20 20.85 -15.99
N ARG A 90 -9.48 19.76 -15.28
CA ARG A 90 -8.60 18.60 -15.24
C ARG A 90 -9.36 17.31 -15.02
N VAL A 91 -8.82 16.24 -15.57
CA VAL A 91 -9.25 14.86 -15.31
C VAL A 91 -8.13 14.15 -14.57
N CYS A 92 -8.45 13.62 -13.39
CA CYS A 92 -7.49 12.93 -12.54
C CYS A 92 -7.73 11.42 -12.58
N TYR A 93 -6.67 10.65 -12.76
CA TYR A 93 -6.68 9.19 -12.59
C TYR A 93 -6.03 8.85 -11.26
N CYS A 94 -6.80 8.37 -10.29
CA CYS A 94 -6.33 8.23 -8.90
C CYS A 94 -5.46 7.00 -8.69
N LYS A 95 -4.47 7.14 -7.80
CA LYS A 95 -3.70 6.01 -7.25
C LYS A 95 -4.63 5.08 -6.46
N SER A 96 -4.21 3.82 -6.32
CA SER A 96 -4.91 2.85 -5.48
C SER A 96 -5.11 3.39 -4.06
N GLY A 97 -6.33 3.26 -3.54
CA GLY A 97 -6.72 3.78 -2.22
C GLY A 97 -7.32 5.19 -2.24
N TYR A 98 -7.26 5.90 -3.38
CA TYR A 98 -7.78 7.26 -3.53
C TYR A 98 -8.93 7.30 -4.54
N ALA A 99 -9.86 8.22 -4.32
CA ALA A 99 -11.05 8.41 -5.13
C ALA A 99 -11.51 9.87 -5.11
N GLY A 100 -12.54 10.18 -5.90
CA GLY A 100 -13.06 11.53 -6.09
C GLY A 100 -12.58 12.15 -7.39
N GLN A 101 -13.21 13.24 -7.82
CA GLN A 101 -12.88 13.93 -9.07
C GLN A 101 -11.42 14.40 -9.09
N TYR A 102 -10.88 14.71 -7.91
CA TYR A 102 -9.53 15.22 -7.75
C TYR A 102 -8.66 14.34 -6.83
N CYS A 103 -9.02 13.06 -6.64
CA CYS A 103 -8.32 12.14 -5.75
C CYS A 103 -8.21 12.66 -4.30
N ASP A 104 -9.28 13.33 -3.86
CA ASP A 104 -9.37 14.13 -2.65
C ASP A 104 -10.03 13.39 -1.48
N ARG A 105 -10.44 12.14 -1.68
CA ARG A 105 -10.95 11.25 -0.63
C ARG A 105 -10.41 9.83 -0.78
N CYS A 106 -10.61 9.02 0.24
CA CYS A 106 -10.26 7.61 0.18
C CYS A 106 -11.29 6.81 -0.63
N SER A 107 -10.82 5.80 -1.35
CA SER A 107 -11.70 4.85 -2.03
C SER A 107 -12.38 3.91 -1.03
N TYR A 108 -13.43 3.22 -1.46
CA TYR A 108 -14.04 2.17 -0.64
C TYR A 108 -12.99 1.12 -0.19
N GLY A 109 -13.06 0.69 1.06
CA GLY A 109 -12.04 -0.19 1.65
C GLY A 109 -10.78 0.53 2.14
N TYR A 110 -10.78 1.87 2.14
CA TYR A 110 -9.73 2.70 2.70
C TYR A 110 -10.32 3.80 3.58
N TYR A 111 -9.53 4.29 4.53
CA TYR A 111 -9.92 5.36 5.45
C TYR A 111 -8.79 6.38 5.64
N GLY A 112 -9.15 7.59 6.07
CA GLY A 112 -8.22 8.69 6.35
C GLY A 112 -8.64 10.00 5.70
N ASN A 113 -7.83 11.05 5.91
CA ASN A 113 -8.09 12.39 5.37
C ASN A 113 -6.89 12.89 4.55
N PRO A 114 -6.88 12.69 3.22
CA PRO A 114 -5.76 13.06 2.37
C PRO A 114 -5.60 14.57 2.17
N ILE A 115 -6.65 15.36 2.37
CA ILE A 115 -6.61 16.82 2.18
C ILE A 115 -5.91 17.50 3.36
N ASN A 116 -6.11 17.00 4.58
CA ASN A 116 -5.53 17.56 5.81
C ASN A 116 -4.15 17.01 6.17
N GLY A 117 -3.39 16.52 5.18
CA GLY A 117 -2.04 16.00 5.37
C GLY A 117 -1.95 14.55 5.84
N GLY A 118 -3.10 13.85 5.94
CA GLY A 118 -3.13 12.40 6.10
C GLY A 118 -2.92 11.66 4.79
N SER A 119 -3.00 10.34 4.84
CA SER A 119 -3.03 9.45 3.68
C SER A 119 -4.17 8.46 3.80
N CYS A 120 -4.54 7.82 2.69
CA CYS A 120 -5.52 6.76 2.70
C CYS A 120 -4.86 5.44 3.09
N LYS A 121 -5.39 4.79 4.11
CA LYS A 121 -4.93 3.49 4.61
C LYS A 121 -5.99 2.44 4.33
N GLN A 122 -5.55 1.23 3.96
CA GLN A 122 -6.46 0.13 3.71
C GLN A 122 -7.16 -0.28 5.02
N CYS A 123 -8.45 -0.64 4.93
CA CYS A 123 -9.18 -1.23 6.04
C CYS A 123 -8.62 -2.63 6.33
N GLU A 124 -8.28 -2.90 7.59
CA GLU A 124 -7.74 -4.19 8.03
C GLU A 124 -8.80 -5.01 8.77
N CYS A 125 -10.03 -5.05 8.23
CA CYS A 125 -11.14 -5.77 8.86
C CYS A 125 -10.94 -7.29 8.77
N HIS A 126 -11.05 -7.98 9.91
CA HIS A 126 -10.92 -9.41 10.02
C HIS A 126 -11.97 -10.13 9.16
N PRO A 127 -11.56 -11.05 8.25
CA PRO A 127 -12.44 -11.60 7.22
C PRO A 127 -13.64 -12.35 7.78
N HIS A 128 -13.49 -13.01 8.93
CA HIS A 128 -14.57 -13.77 9.57
C HIS A 128 -15.42 -12.94 10.54
N GLY A 129 -14.92 -11.79 10.97
CA GLY A 129 -15.60 -10.94 11.94
C GLY A 129 -16.31 -9.74 11.33
N ARG A 130 -15.92 -9.33 10.12
CA ARG A 130 -16.54 -8.22 9.39
C ARG A 130 -17.88 -8.60 8.76
N SER A 131 -18.79 -7.64 8.71
CA SER A 131 -20.05 -7.73 7.95
C SER A 131 -19.94 -7.11 6.56
N SER A 132 -18.93 -6.27 6.33
CA SER A 132 -18.62 -5.63 5.04
C SER A 132 -17.12 -5.58 4.77
N ASP A 133 -16.73 -5.44 3.51
CA ASP A 133 -15.33 -5.32 3.12
C ASP A 133 -14.73 -3.92 3.36
N GLY A 134 -15.60 -2.91 3.55
CA GLY A 134 -15.22 -1.55 3.91
C GLY A 134 -15.29 -1.27 5.41
N CYS A 135 -14.65 -0.18 5.80
CA CYS A 135 -14.67 0.41 7.13
C CYS A 135 -15.12 1.89 7.06
N ASP A 136 -15.36 2.49 8.22
CA ASP A 136 -15.68 3.92 8.30
C ASP A 136 -14.56 4.78 7.71
N GLU A 137 -14.92 5.72 6.83
CA GLU A 137 -13.97 6.48 6.00
C GLU A 137 -13.04 7.40 6.82
N ASN A 138 -13.42 7.76 8.05
CA ASN A 138 -12.67 8.70 8.88
C ASN A 138 -11.88 7.97 9.98
N THR A 139 -12.53 7.02 10.66
CA THR A 139 -12.00 6.32 11.83
C THR A 139 -11.34 4.98 11.49
N GLY A 140 -11.67 4.41 10.33
CA GLY A 140 -11.26 3.07 9.92
C GLY A 140 -11.95 1.94 10.69
N GLN A 141 -12.95 2.24 11.53
CA GLN A 141 -13.69 1.25 12.29
C GLN A 141 -14.45 0.32 11.35
N CYS A 142 -14.24 -0.99 11.51
CA CYS A 142 -14.93 -2.01 10.75
C CYS A 142 -16.34 -2.25 11.28
N SER A 143 -17.27 -2.58 10.36
CA SER A 143 -18.60 -3.05 10.72
C SER A 143 -18.52 -4.52 11.14
N CYS A 144 -18.74 -4.80 12.43
CA CYS A 144 -18.62 -6.15 12.97
C CYS A 144 -19.92 -6.95 12.86
N ARG A 145 -19.78 -8.27 12.69
CA ARG A 145 -20.89 -9.22 12.81
C ARG A 145 -21.40 -9.28 14.26
N PRO A 146 -22.66 -9.69 14.48
CA PRO A 146 -23.17 -9.90 15.83
C PRO A 146 -22.26 -10.83 16.65
N GLY A 147 -21.97 -10.45 17.89
CA GLY A 147 -21.09 -11.21 18.79
C GLY A 147 -19.59 -10.95 18.60
N VAL A 148 -19.20 -10.09 17.65
CA VAL A 148 -17.81 -9.71 17.37
C VAL A 148 -17.61 -8.22 17.68
N THR A 149 -16.42 -7.85 18.16
CA THR A 149 -16.02 -6.50 18.55
C THR A 149 -14.54 -6.23 18.22
N GLY A 150 -14.06 -5.04 18.56
CA GLY A 150 -12.74 -4.53 18.21
C GLY A 150 -12.76 -3.62 16.99
N TRP A 151 -11.66 -2.91 16.76
CA TRP A 151 -11.53 -1.97 15.65
C TRP A 151 -11.55 -2.67 14.28
N ASP A 152 -10.95 -3.85 14.22
CA ASP A 152 -10.84 -4.73 13.07
C ASP A 152 -11.86 -5.88 13.08
N CYS A 153 -12.72 -5.98 14.11
CA CYS A 153 -13.62 -7.10 14.31
C CYS A 153 -12.91 -8.46 14.50
N SER A 154 -11.78 -8.51 15.20
CA SER A 154 -11.06 -9.77 15.48
C SER A 154 -11.46 -10.44 16.80
N VAL A 155 -12.22 -9.77 17.68
CA VAL A 155 -12.44 -10.22 19.06
C VAL A 155 -13.89 -10.62 19.28
N CYS A 156 -14.15 -11.75 19.92
CA CYS A 156 -15.51 -12.10 20.34
C CYS A 156 -15.93 -11.29 21.56
N VAL A 157 -17.20 -10.86 21.60
CA VAL A 157 -17.77 -10.13 22.75
C VAL A 157 -17.73 -11.00 24.01
N ASP A 158 -18.02 -12.30 23.84
CA ASP A 158 -17.92 -13.28 24.91
C ASP A 158 -16.47 -13.79 25.02
N LYS A 159 -15.91 -13.70 26.22
CA LYS A 159 -14.52 -14.01 26.55
C LYS A 159 -14.15 -15.49 26.41
N LEU A 160 -15.13 -16.40 26.39
CA LEU A 160 -14.92 -17.84 26.20
C LEU A 160 -15.11 -18.27 24.75
N HIS A 161 -15.37 -17.33 23.85
CA HIS A 161 -15.57 -17.62 22.43
C HIS A 161 -14.33 -17.28 21.61
N VAL A 162 -14.06 -18.12 20.61
CA VAL A 162 -13.00 -17.90 19.63
C VAL A 162 -13.64 -17.59 18.27
N LEU A 163 -13.06 -16.61 17.57
CA LEU A 163 -13.51 -16.25 16.23
C LEU A 163 -13.06 -17.32 15.23
N SER A 164 -14.03 -18.02 14.64
CA SER A 164 -13.85 -19.02 13.59
C SER A 164 -14.52 -18.56 12.29
N GLU A 165 -14.44 -19.36 11.23
CA GLU A 165 -15.09 -19.07 9.93
C GLU A 165 -16.61 -18.89 10.06
N ASN A 166 -17.21 -19.60 11.03
CA ASN A 166 -18.64 -19.57 11.34
C ASN A 166 -19.02 -18.48 12.35
N GLY A 167 -18.10 -17.57 12.67
CA GLY A 167 -18.27 -16.54 13.71
C GLY A 167 -17.73 -17.01 15.06
N CYS A 168 -18.21 -16.38 16.13
CA CYS A 168 -17.79 -16.69 17.49
C CYS A 168 -18.35 -18.03 17.95
N THR A 169 -17.47 -18.99 18.23
CA THR A 169 -17.82 -20.30 18.75
C THR A 169 -17.29 -20.46 20.16
N GLU A 170 -18.12 -20.98 21.06
CA GLU A 170 -17.74 -21.29 22.44
C GLU A 170 -16.62 -22.34 22.48
N CYS A 171 -15.67 -22.16 23.39
CA CYS A 171 -14.67 -23.19 23.69
C CYS A 171 -15.36 -24.34 24.42
N THR A 172 -15.55 -25.48 23.76
CA THR A 172 -16.29 -26.62 24.31
C THR A 172 -15.45 -27.59 25.15
N ASP A 173 -14.15 -27.31 25.35
CA ASP A 173 -13.28 -28.15 26.18
C ASP A 173 -13.31 -27.66 27.63
N ASP A 174 -13.87 -28.48 28.52
CA ASP A 174 -13.94 -28.22 29.97
C ASP A 174 -12.58 -27.82 30.55
N CYS A 175 -11.46 -28.38 30.09
CA CYS A 175 -10.12 -28.02 30.59
C CYS A 175 -9.74 -26.60 30.18
N ILE A 176 -10.12 -26.17 28.98
CA ILE A 176 -9.85 -24.82 28.46
C ILE A 176 -10.75 -23.81 29.16
N VAL A 177 -12.03 -24.12 29.34
CA VAL A 177 -12.96 -23.24 30.07
C VAL A 177 -12.49 -23.00 31.50
N ASN A 178 -12.13 -24.07 32.22
CA ASN A 178 -11.60 -23.96 33.59
C ASN A 178 -10.29 -23.16 33.66
N LEU A 179 -9.42 -23.27 32.65
CA LEU A 179 -8.18 -22.49 32.58
C LEU A 179 -8.48 -21.01 32.33
N LEU A 180 -9.36 -20.71 31.37
CA LEU A 180 -9.72 -19.34 31.00
C LEU A 180 -10.43 -18.61 32.14
N GLU A 181 -11.36 -19.26 32.86
CA GLU A 181 -12.00 -18.69 34.05
C GLU A 181 -10.98 -18.27 35.11
N ARG A 182 -9.94 -19.09 35.32
CA ARG A 182 -8.87 -18.77 36.27
C ARG A 182 -7.99 -17.61 35.82
N ILE A 183 -7.67 -17.53 34.53
CA ILE A 183 -6.86 -16.43 33.97
C ILE A 183 -7.63 -15.10 34.08
N TYR A 184 -8.90 -15.08 33.66
CA TYR A 184 -9.73 -13.88 33.73
C TYR A 184 -9.99 -13.44 35.17
N GLY A 185 -10.14 -14.38 36.10
CA GLY A 185 -10.24 -14.07 37.52
C GLY A 185 -8.97 -13.44 38.12
N ILE A 186 -7.80 -13.61 37.49
CA ILE A 186 -6.56 -12.96 37.90
C ILE A 186 -6.44 -11.55 37.31
N GLU A 187 -6.83 -11.36 36.05
CA GLU A 187 -6.83 -10.03 35.39
C GLU A 187 -7.75 -9.03 36.10
N ASP A 188 -8.99 -9.42 36.43
CA ASP A 188 -9.94 -8.55 37.13
C ASP A 188 -9.42 -8.14 38.52
N ARG A 189 -8.66 -9.03 39.16
CA ARG A 189 -8.00 -8.72 40.44
C ARG A 189 -6.82 -7.77 40.25
N LEU A 190 -6.08 -7.88 39.15
CA LEU A 190 -4.98 -6.97 38.84
C LEU A 190 -5.49 -5.57 38.52
N GLU A 191 -6.54 -5.43 37.70
CA GLU A 191 -7.13 -4.14 37.36
C GLU A 191 -7.68 -3.40 38.60
N ASN A 192 -8.31 -4.13 39.52
CA ASN A 192 -8.81 -3.58 40.78
C ASN A 192 -7.71 -3.27 41.80
N HIS A 193 -6.51 -3.85 41.67
CA HIS A 193 -5.37 -3.53 42.55
C HIS A 193 -4.50 -2.38 42.04
N THR A 194 -4.62 -2.00 40.76
CA THR A 194 -3.94 -0.84 40.16
C THR A 194 -4.73 0.48 40.25
N LYS A 195 -5.88 0.48 40.93
CA LYS A 195 -6.71 1.66 41.21
C LYS A 195 -6.60 2.08 42.67
#